data_AF-A0A961HFB2-F1
#
_entry.id   AF-A0A961HFB2-F1
#
_cell.length_a   1.000
_cell.length_b   1.000
_cell.length_c   1.000
_cell.angle_alpha   90.00
_cell.angle_beta   90.00
_cell.angle_gamma   90.00
#
_symmetry.space_group_name_H-M   'P 1'
#
loop_
_entity.id
_entity.type
_entity.pdbx_description
1 polymer ?
#
loop_
_entity_poly.entity_id
_entity_poly.type
_entity_poly.pdbx_seq_one_letter_code
_entity_poly.pdbx_strand_id
1 'polypeptide(L)' 'EAGASTRAALVGFGVDGSHGWERTHVDSLQATYELLYAWLQSPLTFAGWDDAPMGALRDFPSSKQPTPREPSAPSQG' A
#
# COMPACT_ATOMS: atom_id res chain seq x y z
N GLU A 1 -2.37 -3.00 -2.26
CA GLU A 1 -3.82 -3.24 -2.41
C GLU A 1 -4.16 -4.21 -3.53
N ALA A 2 -3.89 -3.92 -4.81
CA ALA A 2 -4.15 -4.89 -5.88
C ALA A 2 -2.96 -5.86 -6.08
N GLY A 3 -3.16 -7.15 -5.83
CA GLY A 3 -2.26 -8.24 -6.23
C GLY A 3 -1.50 -8.98 -5.10
N ALA A 4 -1.34 -8.37 -3.92
CA ALA A 4 -0.55 -8.94 -2.82
C ALA A 4 -1.39 -9.35 -1.58
N SER A 5 -2.72 -9.34 -1.67
CA SER A 5 -3.65 -9.66 -0.56
C SER A 5 -3.30 -8.96 0.75
N THR A 6 -2.76 -7.74 0.66
CA THR A 6 -2.30 -6.95 1.80
C THR A 6 -3.46 -6.18 2.41
N ARG A 7 -3.47 -6.04 3.73
CA ARG A 7 -4.39 -5.14 4.43
C ARG A 7 -3.77 -3.75 4.48
N ALA A 8 -4.48 -2.73 4.01
CA ALA A 8 -4.08 -1.35 4.22
C ALA A 8 -5.11 -0.57 5.01
N ALA A 9 -4.58 0.44 5.70
CA ALA A 9 -5.34 1.56 6.22
C ALA A 9 -4.74 2.86 5.67
N LEU A 10 -5.57 3.88 5.51
CA LEU A 10 -5.13 5.22 5.17
C LEU A 10 -5.14 6.07 6.44
N VAL A 11 -4.07 6.82 6.64
CA VAL A 11 -3.93 7.77 7.75
C VAL A 11 -3.36 9.08 7.22
N GLY A 12 -3.84 10.19 7.76
CA GLY A 12 -3.42 11.53 7.38
C GLY A 12 -3.86 12.57 8.40
N PHE A 13 -3.22 13.72 8.36
CA PHE A 13 -3.56 14.87 9.19
C PHE A 13 -4.79 15.60 8.63
N GLY A 14 -5.51 16.31 9.50
CA GLY A 14 -6.65 17.13 9.09
C GLY A 14 -6.19 18.32 8.24
N VAL A 15 -6.87 18.54 7.12
CA VAL A 15 -6.62 19.67 6.21
C VAL A 15 -7.92 20.48 6.07
N ASP A 16 -7.78 21.80 6.09
CA ASP A 16 -8.82 22.78 5.74
C ASP A 16 -8.42 23.56 4.47
N GLY A 17 -9.41 23.82 3.61
CA GLY A 17 -9.20 24.38 2.27
C GLY A 17 -8.69 23.33 1.28
N SER A 18 -9.39 23.16 0.16
CA SER A 18 -8.91 22.34 -0.96
C SER A 18 -8.68 23.25 -2.17
N HIS A 19 -7.62 22.98 -2.94
CA HIS A 19 -7.30 23.65 -4.22
C HIS A 19 -6.72 25.07 -4.11
N GLY A 20 -5.55 25.19 -3.47
CA GLY A 20 -4.64 26.34 -3.66
C GLY A 20 -4.24 27.08 -2.38
N TRP A 21 -4.95 26.85 -1.27
CA TRP A 21 -4.57 27.39 0.05
C TRP A 21 -4.92 26.40 1.16
N GLU A 22 -4.21 25.27 1.17
CA GLU A 22 -4.37 24.25 2.20
C GLU A 22 -3.77 24.73 3.53
N ARG A 23 -4.54 24.57 4.60
CA ARG A 23 -4.10 24.84 5.98
C ARG A 23 -4.24 23.57 6.80
N THR A 24 -3.34 23.38 7.75
CA THR A 24 -3.44 22.32 8.74
C THR A 24 -3.02 22.84 10.11
N HIS A 25 -3.52 22.21 11.16
CA HIS A 25 -3.06 22.48 12.50
C HIS A 25 -1.76 21.70 12.74
N VAL A 26 -0.73 22.35 13.30
CA VAL A 26 0.57 21.71 13.54
C VAL A 26 0.44 20.49 14.45
N ASP A 27 -0.45 20.54 15.45
CA ASP A 27 -0.70 19.39 16.32
C ASP A 27 -1.29 18.20 15.56
N SER A 28 -2.01 18.42 14.46
CA SER A 28 -2.51 17.31 13.64
C SER A 28 -1.38 16.59 12.90
N LEU A 29 -0.33 17.33 12.50
CA LEU A 29 0.89 16.73 11.94
C LEU A 29 1.63 15.93 13.01
N GLN A 30 1.78 16.50 14.20
CA GLN A 30 2.46 15.83 15.31
C GLN A 30 1.72 14.56 15.75
N ALA A 31 0.40 14.61 15.93
CA ALA A 31 -0.40 13.45 16.28
C ALA A 31 -0.31 12.33 15.21
N THR A 32 -0.29 12.71 13.92
CA THR A 32 -0.12 11.75 12.82
C THR A 32 1.26 11.11 12.86
N TYR A 33 2.31 11.89 13.14
CA TYR A 33 3.67 11.39 13.32
C TYR A 33 3.77 10.44 14.51
N GLU A 34 3.24 10.81 15.68
CA GLU A 34 3.28 9.99 16.89
C GLU A 34 2.56 8.65 16.69
N LEU A 35 1.41 8.66 16.01
CA LEU A 35 0.67 7.45 15.65
C LEU A 35 1.49 6.53 14.73
N LEU A 36 2.08 7.07 13.66
CA LEU A 36 2.93 6.31 12.75
C LEU A 36 4.18 5.75 13.46
N TYR A 37 4.81 6.57 14.29
CA TYR A 37 5.99 6.19 15.06
C TYR A 37 5.68 5.06 16.05
N ALA A 38 4.56 5.12 16.75
CA ALA A 38 4.10 4.06 17.63
C ALA A 38 3.74 2.79 16.86
N TRP A 39 3.07 2.92 15.71
CA TRP A 39 2.70 1.77 14.87
C TRP A 39 3.93 1.02 14.35
N LEU A 40 4.96 1.73 13.87
CA LEU A 40 6.21 1.13 13.39
C LEU A 40 6.97 0.33 14.47
N GLN A 41 6.80 0.70 15.74
CA GLN A 41 7.41 0.02 16.87
C GLN A 41 6.52 -1.08 17.46
N SER A 42 5.26 -1.14 17.05
CA SER A 42 4.34 -2.16 17.52
C SER A 42 4.72 -3.54 16.94
N PRO A 43 4.50 -4.63 17.67
CA PRO A 43 4.59 -5.96 17.08
C PRO A 43 3.60 -6.10 15.92
N LEU A 44 3.88 -7.03 15.00
CA LEU A 44 2.99 -7.33 13.89
C LEU A 44 1.56 -7.58 14.41
N THR A 45 0.60 -6.77 13.95
CA THR A 45 -0.80 -6.85 14.39
C THR A 45 -1.39 -8.25 14.16
N PHE A 46 -0.87 -8.98 13.17
CA PHE A 46 -1.24 -10.36 12.86
C PHE A 46 0.02 -11.25 12.77
N ALA A 47 0.79 -11.35 13.85
CA ALA A 47 2.03 -12.14 13.86
C ALA A 47 1.89 -13.59 13.35
N GLY A 48 0.74 -14.24 13.60
CA GLY A 48 0.47 -15.61 13.12
C GLY A 48 -0.03 -15.71 11.67
N TRP A 49 -0.34 -14.59 11.01
CA TRP A 49 -0.88 -14.61 9.63
C TRP A 49 0.22 -14.84 8.59
N ASP A 50 1.40 -14.27 8.82
CA ASP A 50 2.58 -14.43 7.95
C ASP A 50 3.48 -15.59 8.39
N ASP A 51 3.06 -16.37 9.39
CA ASP A 51 3.85 -17.48 9.97
C ASP A 51 3.86 -18.73 9.06
N ALA A 52 2.97 -18.77 8.06
CA ALA A 52 2.89 -19.86 7.10
C ALA A 52 3.15 -19.38 5.67
N PRO A 53 3.95 -20.10 4.87
CA PRO A 53 4.18 -19.75 3.47
C PRO A 53 2.88 -19.79 2.67
N MET A 54 2.61 -18.71 1.94
CA MET A 54 1.42 -18.56 1.09
C MET A 54 1.72 -19.03 -0.33
N GLY A 55 1.25 -20.24 -0.67
CA GLY A 55 1.40 -20.83 -2.00
C GLY A 55 2.82 -21.33 -2.32
N ALA A 56 2.98 -22.06 -3.43
CA ALA A 56 4.30 -22.52 -3.84
C ALA A 56 5.01 -21.46 -4.69
N LEU A 57 6.30 -21.21 -4.42
CA LEU A 57 7.10 -20.23 -5.17
C LEU A 57 7.12 -20.49 -6.69
N ARG A 58 7.02 -21.77 -7.10
CA ARG A 58 6.93 -22.17 -8.52
C ARG A 58 5.67 -21.65 -9.24
N ASP A 59 4.62 -21.34 -8.48
CA ASP A 59 3.35 -20.82 -9.01
C ASP A 59 3.38 -19.28 -9.08
N PHE A 60 4.45 -18.65 -8.60
CA PHE A 60 4.63 -17.21 -8.68
C PHE A 60 4.87 -16.80 -10.15
N PRO A 61 4.03 -15.90 -10.73
CA PRO A 61 3.99 -15.63 -12.18
C PRO A 61 5.23 -14.88 -12.74
N SER A 62 6.28 -14.70 -11.94
CA SER A 62 7.48 -13.92 -12.29
C SER A 62 8.60 -14.74 -12.96
N SER A 63 8.31 -15.91 -13.52
CA SER A 63 9.37 -16.77 -14.09
C SER A 63 10.19 -16.09 -15.19
N LYS A 64 9.68 -15.01 -15.83
CA LYS A 64 10.42 -14.09 -16.68
C LYS A 64 9.95 -12.64 -16.51
N GLN A 65 10.89 -11.73 -16.19
CA GLN A 65 10.70 -10.28 -16.27
C GLN A 65 11.68 -9.66 -17.27
N PRO A 66 11.27 -8.64 -18.05
CA PRO A 66 9.93 -8.06 -18.08
C PRO A 66 8.90 -9.02 -18.68
N THR A 67 7.64 -8.92 -18.24
CA THR A 67 6.52 -9.63 -18.87
C THR A 67 6.54 -9.35 -20.38
N PRO A 68 6.45 -10.36 -21.25
CA PRO A 68 6.35 -10.14 -22.69
C PRO A 68 5.20 -9.19 -22.99
N ARG A 69 5.44 -8.18 -23.84
CA ARG A 69 4.38 -7.25 -24.27
C ARG A 69 3.28 -8.07 -24.94
N GLU A 70 2.03 -7.90 -24.51
CA GLU A 70 0.89 -8.40 -25.26
C GLU A 70 0.92 -7.81 -26.68
N PRO A 71 0.69 -8.61 -27.73
CA PRO A 71 0.49 -8.07 -29.07
C PRO A 71 -0.73 -7.14 -29.01
N SER A 72 -0.56 -5.90 -29.47
CA SER A 72 -1.67 -4.96 -29.64
C SER A 72 -2.78 -5.65 -30.44
N ALA A 73 -3.99 -5.70 -29.85
CA ALA A 73 -5.17 -6.22 -30.54
C ALA A 73 -5.32 -5.52 -31.90
N PRO A 74 -5.65 -6.24 -32.98
CA PRO A 74 -5.87 -5.60 -34.27
C PRO A 74 -6.99 -4.56 -34.13
N SER A 75 -6.74 -3.36 -34.64
CA SER A 75 -7.77 -2.33 -34.73
C SER A 75 -8.92 -2.91 -35.54
N GLN A 76 -10.08 -3.09 -34.92
CA GLN A 76 -11.30 -3.33 -35.67
C GLN A 76 -11.63 -2.02 -36.40
N GLY A 77 -11.32 -2.00 -37.69
CA GLY A 77 -11.76 -0.98 -38.63
C GLY A 77 -13.09 -1.35 -39.27
#